data_AF-A0A1C6GS97-F1
#
_entry.id   AF-A0A1C6GS97-F1
#
_cell.length_a   1.000
_cell.length_b   1.000
_cell.length_c   1.000
_cell.angle_alpha   90.00
_cell.angle_beta   90.00
_cell.angle_gamma   90.00
#
_symmetry.space_group_name_H-M   'P 1'
#
loop_
_entity.id
_entity.type
_entity.pdbx_description
1 polymer ?
#
loop_
_entity_poly.entity_id
_entity_poly.type
_entity_poly.pdbx_seq_one_letter_code
_entity_poly.pdbx_strand_id
1 'polypeptide(L)'
;MVKLRDAIELTKNKAVKDNRYTDLFGKSELEKPSYQKTWRVENCAEIWSVRQAIMNGAVWDNISFRCVDIRTDMNKPPCSNCQITFEKLYEIGEE
;
A
#
# COMPACT_ATOMS: atom_id res chain seq x y z
N MET A 1 -8.07 5.19 -12.12
CA MET A 1 -7.07 4.12 -12.35
C MET A 1 -5.64 4.64 -12.58
N VAL A 2 -5.43 5.79 -13.25
CA VAL A 2 -4.08 6.35 -13.47
C VAL A 2 -3.42 6.75 -12.14
N LYS A 3 -4.11 7.55 -11.32
CA LYS A 3 -3.63 7.97 -9.98
C LYS A 3 -3.13 6.83 -9.08
N LEU A 4 -3.84 5.69 -9.06
CA LEU A 4 -3.42 4.51 -8.27
C LEU A 4 -2.10 3.91 -8.78
N ARG A 5 -1.93 3.84 -10.10
CA ARG A 5 -0.69 3.32 -10.70
C ARG A 5 0.49 4.25 -10.40
N ASP A 6 0.27 5.55 -10.56
CA ASP A 6 1.28 6.57 -10.26
C ASP A 6 1.69 6.54 -8.79
N ALA A 7 0.73 6.36 -7.87
CA ALA A 7 1.00 6.23 -6.44
C ALA A 7 1.84 4.98 -6.12
N ILE A 8 1.51 3.83 -6.72
CA ILE A 8 2.29 2.58 -6.55
C ILE A 8 3.70 2.75 -7.08
N GLU A 9 3.87 3.38 -8.24
CA GLU A 9 5.16 3.62 -8.86
C GLU A 9 6.01 4.60 -8.04
N LEU A 10 5.39 5.64 -7.49
CA LEU A 10 6.05 6.58 -6.59
C LEU A 10 6.55 5.89 -5.31
N THR A 11 5.74 5.00 -4.71
CA THR A 11 6.17 4.20 -3.55
C THR A 11 7.35 3.30 -3.90
N LYS A 12 7.33 2.65 -5.06
CA LYS A 12 8.47 1.85 -5.54
C LYS A 12 9.71 2.70 -5.73
N ASN A 13 9.59 3.87 -6.36
CA ASN A 13 10.72 4.78 -6.57
C ASN A 13 11.29 5.30 -5.25
N LYS A 14 10.45 5.59 -4.25
CA LYS A 14 10.90 5.92 -2.89
C LYS A 14 11.62 4.73 -2.24
N ALA A 15 11.08 3.52 -2.36
CA ALA A 15 11.72 2.32 -1.83
C ALA A 15 13.08 2.03 -2.49
N VAL A 16 13.26 2.30 -3.79
CA VAL A 16 14.56 2.24 -4.47
C VAL A 16 15.56 3.22 -3.85
N LYS A 17 15.14 4.49 -3.62
CA LYS A 17 15.99 5.52 -3.01
C LYS A 17 16.41 5.15 -1.59
N ASP A 18 15.51 4.54 -0.83
CA ASP A 18 15.75 4.13 0.56
C ASP A 18 16.43 2.76 0.69
N ASN A 19 16.79 2.14 -0.45
CA ASN A 19 17.38 0.81 -0.52
C ASN A 19 16.52 -0.28 0.17
N ARG A 20 15.19 -0.20 0.01
CA ARG A 20 14.19 -1.10 0.59
C ARG A 20 13.61 -2.04 -0.47
N TYR A 21 13.81 -3.33 -0.30
CA TYR A 21 13.38 -4.37 -1.24
C TYR A 21 12.74 -5.56 -0.53
N THR A 22 11.98 -6.35 -1.29
CA THR A 22 11.47 -7.64 -0.84
C THR A 22 12.56 -8.72 -0.90
N ASP A 23 12.67 -9.56 0.14
CA ASP A 23 13.59 -10.70 0.21
C ASP A 23 13.02 -11.97 -0.45
N LEU A 24 11.81 -11.90 -1.02
CA LEU A 24 10.99 -13.02 -1.50
C LEU A 24 11.67 -13.98 -2.50
N PHE A 25 12.77 -13.59 -3.16
CA PHE A 25 13.38 -14.37 -4.24
C PHE A 25 14.90 -14.53 -4.15
N GLY A 26 15.51 -14.21 -3.00
CA GLY A 26 16.93 -14.48 -2.75
C GLY A 26 17.90 -13.83 -3.76
N LYS A 27 18.31 -12.59 -3.50
CA LYS A 27 19.49 -11.86 -4.04
C LYS A 27 19.84 -11.92 -5.54
N SER A 28 19.01 -12.50 -6.41
CA SER A 28 19.25 -12.54 -7.85
C SER A 28 17.96 -12.21 -8.59
N GLU A 29 17.93 -11.04 -9.22
CA GLU A 29 17.01 -10.57 -10.27
C GLU A 29 15.53 -10.26 -9.93
N LEU A 30 15.03 -10.60 -8.74
CA LEU A 30 13.61 -10.37 -8.38
C LEU A 30 13.40 -9.51 -7.13
N GLU A 31 14.44 -8.81 -6.66
CA GLU A 31 14.32 -7.78 -5.63
C GLU A 31 13.43 -6.66 -6.16
N LYS A 32 12.15 -6.69 -5.77
CA LYS A 32 11.20 -5.64 -6.12
C LYS A 32 11.19 -4.58 -5.03
N PRO A 33 11.26 -3.30 -5.38
CA PRO A 33 11.26 -2.22 -4.40
C PRO A 33 9.95 -2.25 -3.60
N SER A 34 10.11 -2.30 -2.28
CA SER A 34 9.02 -2.44 -1.31
C SER A 34 9.55 -2.10 0.08
N TYR A 35 8.75 -1.40 0.87
CA TYR A 35 9.02 -1.20 2.29
C TYR A 35 8.71 -2.44 3.14
N GLN A 36 8.07 -3.45 2.54
CA GLN A 36 7.82 -4.74 3.18
C GLN A 36 8.78 -5.79 2.65
N LYS A 37 9.32 -6.61 3.55
CA LYS A 37 10.31 -7.65 3.20
C LYS A 37 9.68 -8.85 2.50
N THR A 38 8.46 -9.19 2.88
CA THR A 38 7.82 -10.46 2.52
C THR A 38 6.75 -10.32 1.45
N TRP A 39 6.36 -9.11 1.03
CA TRP A 39 5.42 -8.90 -0.07
C TRP A 39 5.65 -7.59 -0.82
N ARG A 40 5.15 -7.56 -2.05
CA ARG A 40 5.24 -6.40 -2.97
C ARG A 40 4.19 -5.35 -2.61
N VAL A 41 4.45 -4.09 -2.98
CA VAL A 41 3.49 -2.98 -2.83
C VAL A 41 2.10 -3.35 -3.38
N GLU A 42 2.06 -3.93 -4.58
CA GLU A 42 0.83 -4.32 -5.28
C GLU A 42 0.00 -5.41 -4.59
N ASN A 43 0.63 -6.20 -3.71
CA ASN A 43 -0.01 -7.34 -3.05
C ASN A 43 -0.72 -6.95 -1.74
N CYS A 44 -0.69 -5.68 -1.35
CA CYS A 44 -1.35 -5.24 -0.13
C CYS A 44 -2.88 -5.22 -0.32
N ALA A 45 -3.63 -5.63 0.71
CA ALA A 45 -5.09 -5.71 0.65
C ALA A 45 -5.73 -4.34 0.38
N GLU A 46 -5.16 -3.28 0.96
CA GLU A 46 -5.62 -1.90 0.79
C GLU A 46 -5.54 -1.45 -0.68
N ILE A 47 -4.50 -1.87 -1.40
CA ILE A 47 -4.33 -1.59 -2.82
C ILE A 47 -5.44 -2.24 -3.63
N TRP A 48 -5.77 -3.50 -3.32
CA TRP A 48 -6.86 -4.22 -3.97
C TRP A 48 -8.23 -3.61 -3.66
N SER A 49 -8.47 -3.20 -2.42
CA SER A 49 -9.70 -2.51 -2.03
C SER A 49 -9.89 -1.20 -2.79
N VAL A 50 -8.85 -0.36 -2.86
CA VAL A 50 -8.91 0.90 -3.61
C VAL A 50 -9.04 0.64 -5.12
N ARG A 51 -8.34 -0.35 -5.66
CA ARG A 51 -8.48 -0.76 -7.06
C ARG A 51 -9.94 -1.13 -7.37
N GLN A 52 -10.56 -1.96 -6.55
CA GLN A 52 -11.94 -2.36 -6.72
C GLN A 52 -12.90 -1.17 -6.60
N ALA A 53 -12.69 -0.28 -5.62
CA ALA A 53 -13.50 0.93 -5.45
C ALA A 53 -13.44 1.83 -6.70
N ILE A 54 -12.24 2.04 -7.26
CA ILE A 54 -12.07 2.80 -8.50
C ILE A 54 -12.75 2.10 -9.68
N MET A 55 -12.67 0.76 -9.77
CA MET A 55 -13.37 0.00 -10.82
C MET A 55 -14.89 0.10 -10.69
N ASN A 56 -15.40 0.26 -9.46
CA ASN A 56 -16.81 0.53 -9.18
C ASN A 56 -17.22 2.00 -9.44
N GLY A 57 -16.30 2.86 -9.89
CA GLY A 57 -16.57 4.26 -10.24
C GLY A 57 -16.25 5.27 -9.14
N ALA A 58 -15.63 4.87 -8.03
CA ALA A 58 -15.21 5.80 -7.00
C ALA A 58 -14.11 6.75 -7.49
N VAL A 59 -14.21 8.03 -7.12
CA VAL A 59 -13.20 9.05 -7.40
C VAL A 59 -12.10 8.94 -6.36
N TRP A 60 -10.84 8.89 -6.79
CA TRP A 60 -9.66 8.77 -5.91
C TRP A 60 -9.67 9.73 -4.71
N ASP A 61 -10.03 11.00 -4.96
CA ASP A 61 -10.01 12.06 -3.96
C ASP A 61 -11.15 11.92 -2.92
N ASN A 62 -12.12 11.03 -3.17
CA ASN A 62 -13.25 10.71 -2.28
C ASN A 62 -13.11 9.34 -1.60
N ILE A 63 -11.94 8.71 -1.68
CA ILE A 63 -11.70 7.41 -1.07
C ILE A 63 -10.98 7.64 0.27
N SER A 64 -11.62 7.22 1.36
CA SER A 64 -10.96 6.95 2.63
C SER A 64 -11.08 5.48 2.98
N PHE A 65 -10.10 4.93 3.68
CA PHE A 65 -10.17 3.57 4.19
C PHE A 65 -9.54 3.45 5.58
N ARG A 66 -10.09 2.52 6.37
CA ARG A 66 -9.59 2.11 7.69
C ARG A 66 -9.19 0.66 7.65
N CYS A 67 -8.10 0.33 8.34
CA CYS A 67 -7.68 -1.06 8.53
C CYS A 67 -8.06 -1.51 9.94
N VAL A 68 -8.75 -2.65 10.04
CA VAL A 68 -9.18 -3.26 11.30
C VAL A 68 -8.61 -4.66 11.37
N ASP A 69 -8.01 -5.01 12.51
CA ASP A 69 -7.54 -6.37 12.75
C ASP A 69 -8.70 -7.23 13.23
N ILE A 70 -9.15 -8.18 12.40
CA ILE A 70 -10.32 -9.03 12.69
C ILE A 70 -10.19 -9.87 13.97
N ARG A 71 -8.97 -10.04 14.50
CA ARG A 71 -8.73 -10.84 15.70
C ARG A 71 -8.92 -10.04 16.97
N THR A 72 -8.64 -8.75 16.92
CA THR A 72 -8.69 -7.85 18.08
C THR A 72 -9.79 -6.80 17.97
N ASP A 73 -10.43 -6.68 16.80
CA ASP A 73 -11.40 -5.64 16.42
C ASP A 73 -10.85 -4.21 16.59
N MET A 74 -9.52 -4.09 16.68
CA MET A 74 -8.84 -2.80 16.87
C MET A 74 -8.49 -2.18 15.52
N ASN A 75 -8.54 -0.86 15.48
CA ASN A 75 -7.96 -0.10 14.38
C ASN A 75 -6.45 -0.34 14.35
N LYS A 76 -5.94 -0.69 13.16
CA LYS A 76 -4.53 -0.93 12.95
C LYS A 76 -4.06 -0.04 11.81
N PRO A 77 -2.91 0.63 11.93
CA PRO A 77 -2.40 1.40 10.81
C PRO A 77 -2.09 0.46 9.63
N PRO A 78 -2.30 0.92 8.38
CA PRO A 78 -1.94 0.15 7.21
C PRO A 78 -0.43 -0.15 7.20
N CYS A 79 -0.01 -1.12 6.39
CA CYS A 79 1.41 -1.48 6.32
C CYS A 79 2.25 -0.33 5.71
N SER A 80 3.57 -0.30 5.93
CA SER A 80 4.43 0.81 5.46
C SER A 80 4.31 1.13 3.96
N ASN A 81 4.10 0.11 3.11
CA ASN A 81 3.84 0.33 1.68
C ASN A 81 2.58 1.17 1.45
N CYS A 82 1.49 0.81 2.13
CA CYS A 82 0.20 1.45 1.99
C CYS A 82 0.18 2.83 2.65
N GLN A 83 0.88 3.02 3.77
CA GLN A 83 1.06 4.33 4.39
C GLN A 83 1.69 5.34 3.41
N ILE A 84 2.71 4.91 2.68
CA ILE A 84 3.41 5.77 1.72
C ILE A 84 2.61 5.96 0.42
N THR A 85 1.90 4.91 -0.02
CA THR A 85 1.10 4.97 -1.26
C THR A 85 -0.14 5.84 -1.09
N PHE A 86 -0.77 5.77 0.08
CA PHE A 86 -2.04 6.44 0.38
C PHE A 86 -1.87 7.55 1.40
N GLU A 87 -0.69 8.17 1.45
CA GLU A 87 -0.41 9.30 2.33
C GLU A 87 -1.55 10.34 2.21
N LYS A 88 -2.29 10.56 3.32
CA LYS A 88 -3.51 11.41 3.45
C LYS A 88 -4.87 10.81 3.07
N LEU A 89 -4.95 9.55 2.65
CA LEU A 89 -6.20 8.85 2.26
C LEU A 89 -6.63 7.75 3.24
N TYR A 90 -5.88 7.52 4.31
CA TYR A 90 -6.26 6.58 5.36
C TYR A 90 -6.43 7.30 6.69
N GLU A 91 -7.43 6.87 7.44
CA GLU A 91 -7.67 7.36 8.80
C GLU A 91 -6.90 6.45 9.77
N ILE A 92 -5.98 7.03 10.54
CA ILE A 92 -5.54 6.42 11.79
C ILE A 92 -6.56 6.90 12.80
N GLY A 93 -7.44 6.01 13.28
CA GLY A 93 -8.36 6.37 14.34
C GLY A 93 -7.58 6.95 15.52
N GLU A 94 -7.85 8.19 15.89
CA GLU A 94 -7.47 8.70 17.21
C GLU A 94 -8.23 7.86 18.23
N GLU A 95 -7.47 7.26 19.15
CA GLU A 95 -7.99 6.65 20.38
C GLU A 95 -7.97 7.69 21.49
#